data_AF-A0A4U9IKX0-F1
#
_entry.id   AF-A0A4U9IKX0-F1
#
_cell.length_a   1.000
_cell.length_b   1.000
_cell.length_c   1.000
_cell.angle_alpha   90.00
_cell.angle_beta   90.00
_cell.angle_gamma   90.00
#
_symmetry.space_group_name_H-M   'P 1'
#
loop_
_entity.id
_entity.type
_entity.pdbx_description
1 polymer ?
#
loop_
_entity_poly.entity_id
_entity_poly.type
_entity_poly.pdbx_seq_one_letter_code
_entity_poly.pdbx_strand_id
1 'polypeptide(L)'
;MISMYQLMVTLGIVLAFLSDTYFSYSGNWRAMLGVLALPAVLLIVLVIFLPNSPRWLAQKGRHVEAEEVLRMLRDTSEKAREELNEIRESLKLKQGGWSLFKINRNVRRAVFLGMLLQAMQQFTGMNIIMYYAPVFSKWPGSQRPNNR
;
A
#
# COMPACT_ATOMS: atom_id res chain seq x y z
N MET A 1 -1.26 -8.41 8.36
CA MET A 1 -0.84 -7.80 7.09
C MET A 1 -1.23 -6.32 6.98
N ILE A 2 -2.50 -5.94 7.19
CA ILE A 2 -2.95 -4.53 7.09
C ILE A 2 -2.18 -3.59 8.02
N SER A 3 -1.94 -3.99 9.27
CA SER A 3 -1.19 -3.15 10.22
C SER A 3 0.27 -2.93 9.83
N MET A 4 0.92 -3.92 9.20
CA MET A 4 2.32 -3.80 8.77
C MET A 4 2.46 -2.84 7.59
N TYR A 5 1.51 -2.90 6.65
CA TYR A 5 1.43 -1.94 5.57
C TYR A 5 1.20 -0.52 6.10
N GLN A 6 0.24 -0.34 7.01
CA GLN A 6 -0.03 0.96 7.62
C GLN A 6 1.18 1.53 8.35
N LEU A 7 1.93 0.69 9.08
CA LEU A 7 3.16 1.08 9.76
C LEU A 7 4.25 1.53 8.79
N MET A 8 4.45 0.83 7.67
CA MET A 8 5.41 1.25 6.66
C MET A 8 5.04 2.60 6.05
N VAL A 9 3.74 2.83 5.79
CA VAL A 9 3.26 4.12 5.27
C VAL A 9 3.48 5.25 6.28
N THR A 10 3.14 5.07 7.55
CA THR A 10 3.34 6.12 8.56
C THR A 10 4.81 6.40 8.83
N LEU A 11 5.67 5.38 8.85
CA LEU A 11 7.13 5.55 8.91
C LEU A 11 7.66 6.36 7.73
N GLY A 12 7.20 6.07 6.51
CA GLY A 12 7.58 6.82 5.32
C GLY A 12 7.22 8.31 5.42
N ILE A 13 6.01 8.61 5.93
CA ILE A 13 5.57 9.98 6.15
C ILE A 13 6.44 10.69 7.19
N VAL A 14 6.76 10.03 8.32
CA VAL A 14 7.63 10.60 9.36
C VAL A 14 9.04 10.90 8.83
N LEU A 15 9.63 9.98 8.05
CA LEU A 15 10.94 10.19 7.43
C LEU A 15 10.92 11.35 6.43
N ALA A 16 9.84 11.51 5.67
CA ALA A 16 9.66 12.64 4.76
C ALA A 16 9.62 13.97 5.53
N PHE A 17 8.86 14.06 6.62
CA PHE A 17 8.81 15.27 7.46
C PHE A 17 10.15 15.59 8.15
N LEU A 18 10.89 14.58 8.60
CA LEU A 18 12.22 14.75 9.19
C LEU A 18 13.23 15.29 8.16
N SER A 19 13.20 14.75 6.94
CA SER A 19 14.03 15.22 5.83
C SER A 19 13.66 16.65 5.42
N ASP A 20 12.37 16.97 5.35
CA ASP A 20 11.87 18.30 5.01
C ASP A 20 12.34 19.33 6.05
N THR A 21 12.27 18.98 7.33
CA THR A 21 12.74 19.84 8.44
C THR A 21 14.26 20.06 8.38
N TYR A 22 15.04 19.03 8.04
CA TYR A 22 16.50 19.14 7.92
C TYR A 22 16.93 19.99 6.72
N PHE A 23 16.28 19.83 5.57
CA PHE A 23 16.61 20.56 4.34
C PHE A 23 15.95 21.94 4.22
N SER A 24 14.93 22.24 5.03
CA SER A 24 14.25 23.55 5.09
C SER A 24 15.22 24.72 5.29
N TYR A 25 16.33 24.50 6.02
CA TYR A 25 17.37 25.51 6.25
C TYR A 25 18.12 25.96 4.99
N SER A 26 18.07 25.18 3.90
CA SER A 26 18.81 25.43 2.66
C SER A 26 17.93 25.88 1.48
N GLY A 27 16.60 25.84 1.61
CA GLY A 27 15.65 26.17 0.53
C GLY A 27 15.73 25.23 -0.69
N ASN A 28 16.45 24.12 -0.60
CA ASN A 28 16.74 23.25 -1.74
C ASN A 28 15.66 22.17 -1.91
N TRP A 29 14.55 22.56 -2.55
CA TRP A 29 13.41 21.68 -2.86
C TRP A 29 13.79 20.42 -3.66
N ARG A 30 14.89 20.47 -4.44
CA ARG A 30 15.41 19.31 -5.18
C ARG A 30 15.94 18.23 -4.24
N ALA A 31 16.59 18.64 -3.14
CA ALA A 31 17.09 17.71 -2.13
C ALA A 31 15.93 17.06 -1.34
N MET A 32 14.86 17.82 -1.06
CA MET A 32 13.64 17.31 -0.42
C MET A 32 12.98 16.19 -1.27
N LEU A 33 12.88 16.38 -2.59
CA LEU A 33 12.41 15.33 -3.50
C LEU A 33 13.42 14.19 -3.68
N GLY A 34 14.72 14.48 -3.60
CA GLY A 34 15.79 13.48 -3.69
C GLY A 34 15.74 12.44 -2.58
N VAL A 35 15.38 12.84 -1.36
CA VAL A 35 15.23 11.90 -0.23
C VAL A 35 14.02 10.98 -0.41
N LEU A 36 12.94 11.45 -1.03
CA LEU A 36 11.81 10.60 -1.42
C LEU A 36 12.14 9.67 -2.60
N ALA A 37 13.01 10.12 -3.51
CA ALA A 37 13.46 9.31 -4.63
C ALA A 37 14.32 8.12 -4.19
N LEU A 38 15.09 8.24 -3.10
CA LEU A 38 15.96 7.17 -2.60
C LEU A 38 15.22 5.87 -2.23
N PRO A 39 14.18 5.86 -1.39
CA PRO A 39 13.40 4.66 -1.10
C PRO A 39 12.57 4.20 -2.31
N ALA A 40 12.15 5.12 -3.20
CA ALA A 40 11.43 4.74 -4.42
C ALA A 40 12.32 3.97 -5.39
N VAL A 41 13.55 4.43 -5.62
CA VAL A 41 14.55 3.71 -6.43
C VAL A 41 14.92 2.38 -5.80
N LEU A 42 15.13 2.35 -4.48
CA LEU A 42 15.38 1.11 -3.76
C LEU A 42 14.24 0.11 -3.94
N LEU A 43 12.98 0.55 -3.86
CA LEU A 43 11.82 -0.31 -4.08
C LEU A 43 11.76 -0.82 -5.52
N ILE A 44 12.04 0.03 -6.52
CA ILE A 44 12.09 -0.39 -7.94
C ILE A 44 13.15 -1.47 -8.13
N VAL A 45 14.35 -1.28 -7.57
CA VAL A 45 15.43 -2.26 -7.63
C VAL A 45 15.01 -3.57 -6.98
N LEU A 46 14.40 -3.53 -5.78
CA LEU A 46 13.90 -4.72 -5.09
C LEU A 46 12.82 -5.46 -5.89
N VAL A 47 11.90 -4.73 -6.54
CA VAL A 47 10.83 -5.32 -7.34
C VAL A 47 11.38 -6.06 -8.56
N ILE A 48 12.47 -5.56 -9.17
CA ILE A 48 13.13 -6.25 -10.29
C ILE A 48 13.70 -7.62 -9.86
N PHE A 49 14.13 -7.76 -8.61
CA PHE A 49 14.61 -9.02 -8.05
C PHE A 49 13.49 -9.94 -7.53
N LEU A 50 12.26 -9.45 -7.39
CA LEU A 50 11.17 -10.23 -6.81
C LEU A 50 10.60 -11.21 -7.86
N PRO A 51 10.43 -12.51 -7.52
CA PRO A 51 9.79 -13.45 -8.43
C PRO A 51 8.36 -13.01 -8.75
N ASN A 52 7.93 -13.26 -9.99
CA ASN A 52 6.57 -12.96 -10.44
C ASN A 52 5.54 -13.67 -9.54
N SER A 53 4.40 -13.00 -9.30
CA SER A 53 3.34 -13.59 -8.48
C SER A 53 2.90 -14.96 -9.02
N PRO A 54 2.85 -16.02 -8.18
CA PRO A 54 2.48 -17.37 -8.63
C PRO A 54 1.07 -17.43 -9.22
N ARG A 55 0.16 -16.55 -8.76
CA ARG A 55 -1.18 -16.39 -9.34
C ARG A 55 -1.16 -15.84 -10.76
N TRP A 56 -0.28 -14.87 -11.03
CA TRP A 56 -0.12 -14.29 -12.36
C TRP A 56 0.50 -15.30 -13.33
N LEU A 57 1.52 -16.06 -12.88
CA LEU A 57 2.13 -17.14 -13.65
C LEU A 57 1.10 -18.25 -13.99
N ALA A 58 0.28 -18.65 -13.00
CA ALA A 58 -0.79 -19.62 -13.21
C ALA A 58 -1.87 -19.12 -14.19
N GLN A 59 -2.22 -17.82 -14.15
CA GLN A 59 -3.16 -17.20 -15.08
C GLN A 59 -2.63 -17.16 -16.52
N LYS A 60 -1.32 -16.98 -16.70
CA LYS A 60 -0.64 -17.02 -18.00
C LYS A 60 -0.38 -18.44 -18.54
N GLY A 61 -0.77 -19.48 -17.80
CA GLY A 61 -0.54 -20.88 -18.18
C GLY A 61 0.88 -21.40 -17.90
N ARG A 62 1.74 -20.60 -17.25
CA ARG A 62 3.11 -20.98 -16.88
C ARG A 62 3.11 -21.73 -15.54
N HIS A 63 2.57 -22.94 -15.54
CA HIS A 63 2.32 -23.72 -14.32
C HIS A 63 3.58 -24.23 -13.63
N VAL A 64 4.63 -24.57 -14.40
CA VAL A 64 5.91 -25.07 -13.85
C VAL A 64 6.60 -23.97 -13.03
N GLU A 65 6.66 -22.75 -13.55
CA GLU A 65 7.25 -21.60 -12.83
C GLU A 65 6.38 -21.17 -11.63
N ALA A 66 5.05 -21.28 -11.75
CA ALA A 66 4.17 -21.02 -10.62
C ALA A 66 4.41 -22.02 -9.47
N GLU A 67 4.62 -23.30 -9.79
CA GLU A 67 4.98 -24.33 -8.80
C GLU A 67 6.35 -24.04 -8.16
N GLU A 68 7.34 -23.64 -8.95
CA GLU A 68 8.68 -23.30 -8.45
C GLU A 68 8.65 -22.12 -7.48
N VAL A 69 7.94 -21.04 -7.82
CA VAL A 69 7.75 -19.88 -6.91
C VAL A 69 6.96 -20.28 -5.65
N LEU A 70 5.93 -21.12 -5.77
CA LEU A 70 5.18 -21.62 -4.61
C LEU A 70 6.01 -22.53 -3.70
N ARG A 71 6.93 -23.32 -4.27
CA ARG A 71 7.88 -24.15 -3.50
C ARG A 71 8.92 -23.31 -2.77
N MET A 72 9.26 -22.12 -3.26
CA MET A 72 10.10 -21.18 -2.52
C MET A 72 9.36 -20.52 -1.34
N LEU A 73 8.02 -20.40 -1.42
CA LEU A 73 7.20 -19.79 -0.36
C LEU A 73 6.68 -20.79 0.69
N ARG A 74 6.57 -22.08 0.37
CA ARG A 74 6.03 -23.11 1.28
C ARG A 74 7.09 -24.17 1.64
N ASP A 75 7.07 -24.61 2.90
CA ASP A 75 7.95 -25.67 3.43
C ASP A 75 7.81 -27.04 2.76
N THR A 76 6.74 -27.31 2.00
CA THR A 76 6.47 -28.66 1.47
C THR A 76 5.97 -28.62 0.03
N SER A 77 6.59 -29.45 -0.81
CA SER A 77 6.23 -29.67 -2.23
C SER A 77 4.75 -30.02 -2.45
N GLU A 78 4.18 -30.84 -1.56
CA GLU A 78 2.76 -31.23 -1.63
C GLU A 78 1.82 -30.04 -1.44
N LYS A 79 2.09 -29.20 -0.44
CA LYS A 79 1.30 -28.01 -0.16
C LYS A 79 1.39 -26.97 -1.28
N ALA A 80 2.52 -26.89 -1.99
CA ALA A 80 2.67 -26.01 -3.14
C ALA A 80 1.81 -26.48 -4.32
N ARG A 81 1.73 -27.79 -4.56
CA ARG A 81 0.87 -28.38 -5.60
C ARG A 81 -0.61 -28.24 -5.31
N GLU A 82 -1.00 -28.43 -4.05
CA GLU A 82 -2.38 -28.26 -3.60
C GLU A 82 -2.85 -26.81 -3.81
N GLU A 83 -2.04 -25.82 -3.39
CA GLU A 83 -2.34 -24.41 -3.61
C GLU A 83 -2.36 -24.02 -5.09
N LEU A 84 -1.46 -24.60 -5.91
CA LEU A 84 -1.49 -24.38 -7.36
C LEU A 84 -2.79 -24.91 -7.99
N ASN A 85 -3.29 -26.05 -7.51
CA ASN A 85 -4.57 -26.61 -7.97
C ASN A 85 -5.76 -25.75 -7.53
N GLU A 86 -5.78 -25.26 -6.28
CA GLU A 86 -6.81 -24.32 -5.80
C GLU A 86 -6.82 -23.01 -6.61
N ILE A 87 -5.63 -22.46 -6.91
CA ILE A 87 -5.49 -21.27 -7.76
C ILE A 87 -6.03 -21.57 -9.16
N ARG A 88 -5.74 -22.75 -9.73
CA ARG A 88 -6.21 -23.15 -11.05
C ARG A 88 -7.73 -23.32 -11.09
N GLU A 89 -8.31 -23.93 -10.07
CA GLU A 89 -9.76 -24.08 -9.94
C GLU A 89 -10.45 -22.72 -9.80
N SER A 90 -9.87 -21.84 -8.97
CA SER A 90 -10.32 -20.46 -8.81
C SER A 90 -10.20 -19.62 -10.08
N LEU A 91 -9.22 -19.90 -10.95
CA LEU A 91 -9.06 -19.25 -12.25
C LEU A 91 -10.03 -19.80 -13.32
N LYS A 92 -10.36 -21.11 -13.25
CA LYS A 92 -11.37 -21.74 -14.12
C LYS A 92 -12.78 -21.28 -13.79
N LEU A 93 -13.07 -21.12 -12.50
CA LEU A 93 -14.22 -20.38 -12.01
C LEU A 93 -14.00 -18.91 -12.39
N LYS A 94 -14.32 -18.52 -13.63
CA LYS A 94 -14.33 -17.12 -14.07
C LYS A 94 -15.16 -16.32 -13.07
N GLN A 95 -14.51 -15.75 -12.06
CA GLN A 95 -15.06 -14.72 -11.20
C GLN A 95 -15.16 -13.49 -12.09
N GLY A 96 -16.19 -13.44 -12.94
CA GLY A 96 -16.47 -12.25 -13.73
C GLY A 96 -16.74 -11.14 -12.74
N GLY A 97 -15.78 -10.24 -12.48
CA GLY A 97 -15.92 -9.21 -11.44
C GLY A 97 -17.24 -8.43 -11.60
N TRP A 98 -17.58 -8.09 -12.85
CA TRP A 98 -18.86 -7.45 -13.20
C TRP A 98 -20.07 -8.39 -13.14
N SER A 99 -19.89 -9.68 -13.40
CA SER A 99 -20.93 -10.70 -13.35
C SER A 99 -21.30 -11.04 -11.90
N LEU A 100 -20.33 -11.24 -11.02
CA LEU A 100 -20.52 -11.44 -9.58
C LEU A 100 -21.15 -10.23 -8.89
N PHE A 101 -20.78 -9.01 -9.33
CA PHE A 101 -21.39 -7.78 -8.83
C PHE A 101 -22.88 -7.66 -9.21
N LYS A 102 -23.27 -8.15 -10.40
CA LYS A 102 -24.68 -8.19 -10.83
C LYS A 102 -25.48 -9.34 -10.22
N ILE A 103 -24.84 -10.49 -9.97
CA ILE A 103 -25.50 -11.72 -9.51
C ILE A 103 -25.68 -11.75 -8.00
N ASN A 104 -24.73 -11.20 -7.22
CA ASN A 104 -24.69 -11.45 -5.78
C ASN A 104 -24.93 -10.19 -4.94
N ARG A 105 -26.13 -10.08 -4.33
CA ARG A 105 -26.56 -8.94 -3.50
C ARG A 105 -25.62 -8.71 -2.29
N ASN A 106 -25.00 -9.76 -1.76
CA ASN A 106 -24.06 -9.66 -0.65
C ASN A 106 -22.75 -8.98 -1.06
N VAL A 107 -22.23 -9.25 -2.26
CA VAL A 107 -21.01 -8.60 -2.77
C VAL A 107 -21.24 -7.10 -2.96
N ARG A 108 -22.40 -6.71 -3.51
CA ARG A 108 -22.76 -5.29 -3.65
C ARG A 108 -22.86 -4.57 -2.30
N ARG A 109 -23.42 -5.22 -1.27
CA ARG A 109 -23.46 -4.68 0.09
C ARG A 109 -22.06 -4.52 0.67
N ALA A 110 -21.20 -5.53 0.53
CA ALA A 110 -19.81 -5.47 1.00
C ALA A 110 -19.01 -4.35 0.30
N VAL A 111 -19.15 -4.21 -1.02
CA VAL A 111 -18.51 -3.14 -1.80
C VAL A 111 -19.04 -1.76 -1.39
N PHE A 112 -20.36 -1.61 -1.22
CA PHE A 112 -20.95 -0.35 -0.76
C PHE A 112 -20.49 0.04 0.65
N LEU A 113 -20.47 -0.93 1.58
CA LEU A 113 -19.95 -0.72 2.93
C LEU A 113 -18.44 -0.37 2.91
N GLY A 114 -17.65 -1.02 2.06
CA GLY A 114 -16.24 -0.70 1.87
C GLY A 114 -16.03 0.72 1.33
N MET A 115 -16.80 1.13 0.33
CA MET A 115 -16.76 2.50 -0.20
C MET A 115 -17.20 3.53 0.84
N LEU A 116 -18.28 3.26 1.58
CA LEU A 116 -18.77 4.13 2.64
C LEU A 116 -17.72 4.29 3.75
N LEU A 117 -17.11 3.18 4.18
CA LEU A 117 -16.04 3.18 5.18
C LEU A 117 -14.82 3.98 4.70
N GLN A 118 -14.41 3.81 3.44
CA GLN A 118 -13.31 4.57 2.86
C GLN A 118 -13.63 6.06 2.74
N ALA A 119 -14.87 6.41 2.39
CA ALA A 119 -15.34 7.78 2.36
C ALA A 119 -15.33 8.40 3.76
N MET A 120 -15.82 7.69 4.78
CA MET A 120 -15.77 8.14 6.17
C MET A 120 -14.33 8.37 6.65
N GLN A 121 -13.39 7.50 6.27
CA GLN A 121 -11.96 7.71 6.56
C GLN A 121 -11.40 8.99 5.92
N GLN A 122 -11.84 9.37 4.71
CA GLN A 122 -11.41 10.62 4.07
C GLN A 122 -12.08 11.84 4.71
N PHE A 123 -13.35 11.74 5.09
CA PHE A 123 -14.08 12.82 5.78
C PHE A 123 -13.53 13.18 7.15
N THR A 124 -12.84 12.26 7.83
CA THR A 124 -12.05 12.58 9.03
C THR A 124 -10.97 13.65 8.78
N GLY A 125 -10.68 14.00 7.51
CA GLY A 125 -9.88 15.16 7.18
C GLY A 125 -8.39 14.99 7.48
N MET A 126 -7.91 13.75 7.68
CA MET A 126 -6.50 13.46 7.98
C MET A 126 -5.56 14.12 6.98
N ASN A 127 -5.91 14.11 5.69
CA ASN A 127 -5.13 14.76 4.64
C ASN A 127 -5.08 16.29 4.80
N ILE A 128 -6.20 16.90 5.22
CA ILE A 128 -6.29 18.34 5.50
C ILE A 128 -5.42 18.67 6.72
N ILE A 129 -5.56 17.90 7.80
CA ILE A 129 -4.75 18.10 9.02
C ILE A 129 -3.26 17.95 8.71
N MET A 130 -2.86 16.94 7.94
CA MET A 130 -1.45 16.73 7.57
C MET A 130 -0.89 17.90 6.75
N TYR A 131 -1.66 18.45 5.81
CA TYR A 131 -1.23 19.58 4.98
C TYR A 131 -1.18 20.91 5.75
N TYR A 132 -2.17 21.15 6.62
CA TYR A 132 -2.31 22.41 7.35
C TYR A 132 -1.68 22.40 8.74
N ALA A 133 -1.23 21.25 9.27
CA ALA A 133 -0.48 21.14 10.52
C ALA A 133 0.68 22.16 10.64
N PRO A 134 1.58 22.29 9.65
CA PRO A 134 2.64 23.30 9.71
C PRO A 134 2.12 24.75 9.64
N VAL A 135 0.94 24.98 9.04
CA VAL A 135 0.30 26.31 8.98
C VAL A 135 -0.29 26.69 10.34
N PHE A 136 -1.00 25.78 11.00
CA PHE A 136 -1.52 26.00 12.36
C PHE A 136 -0.39 26.26 13.36
N SER A 137 0.74 25.55 13.23
CA SER A 137 1.90 25.77 14.09
C SER A 137 2.58 27.13 13.88
N LYS A 138 2.42 27.75 12.70
CA LYS A 138 2.93 29.10 12.39
C LYS A 138 1.93 30.21 12.72
N TRP A 139 0.73 29.89 13.20
CA TRP A 139 -0.27 30.89 13.53
C TRP A 139 0.18 31.67 14.80
N PRO A 140 0.16 33.03 14.81
CA PRO A 140 0.78 33.84 15.87
C PRO A 140 0.18 33.66 17.27
N GLY A 141 -0.90 32.89 17.43
CA GLY A 141 -1.56 32.64 18.70
C GLY A 141 -0.86 31.62 19.62
N SER A 142 0.10 30.83 19.11
CA SER A 142 0.84 29.84 19.92
C SER A 142 2.14 30.37 20.53
N GLN A 143 2.60 31.56 20.14
CA GLN A 143 3.66 32.28 20.85
C GLN A 143 3.01 33.32 21.75
N ARG A 144 2.31 32.88 22.80
CA ARG A 144 2.15 33.74 23.97
C ARG A 144 3.49 33.67 24.72
N PRO A 145 4.31 34.74 24.75
CA PRO A 145 5.41 34.79 25.70
C PRO A 145 4.77 34.68 27.09
N ASN A 146 5.07 33.59 27.78
CA ASN A 146 4.86 33.51 29.22
C ASN A 146 5.83 34.50 29.87
N ASN A 147 5.42 35.77 29.97
CA ASN A 147 6.10 36.78 30.76
C ASN A 147 5.04 37.61 31.50
N ARG A 148 4.98 37.32 32.81
CA ARG A 148 4.30 38.02 33.91
C ARG A 148 2.79 37.80 34.05
#